data_AF-A0A925LV87-F1
#
_entry.id   AF-A0A925LV87-F1
#
_cell.length_a   1.000
_cell.length_b   1.000
_cell.length_c   1.000
_cell.angle_alpha   90.00
_cell.angle_beta   90.00
_cell.angle_gamma   90.00
#
_symmetry.space_group_name_H-M   'P 1'
#
loop_
_entity.id
_entity.type
_entity.pdbx_description
1 polymer ?
#
loop_
_entity_poly.entity_id
_entity_poly.type
_entity_poly.pdbx_seq_one_letter_code
_entity_poly.pdbx_strand_id
1 'polypeptide(L)'
;MKEFIEKHQNCISGVLSGLDRVRFRGTFRYLAVPVLMMRWLNHRRVLLKDFKPFVESLTETLKNAIERTAAAASRPAVQYLASSSISKEDLVRELIRREGLTDGIVCILCWGCVMSAFSRGCR
;
A
#
# COMPACT_ATOMS: atom_id res chain seq x y z
N MET A 1 5.56 9.18 -28.15
CA MET A 1 5.43 10.16 -27.05
C MET A 1 6.60 11.12 -26.93
N LYS A 2 7.86 10.65 -26.99
CA LYS A 2 9.05 11.51 -26.98
C LYS A 2 9.07 12.54 -28.12
N GLU A 3 8.78 12.09 -29.35
CA GLU A 3 8.71 12.96 -30.54
C GLU A 3 7.64 14.06 -30.45
N PHE A 4 6.52 13.81 -29.76
CA PHE A 4 5.46 14.80 -29.56
C PHE A 4 5.89 15.90 -28.57
N ILE A 5 6.63 15.52 -27.52
CA ILE A 5 7.17 16.45 -26.54
C ILE A 5 8.21 17.35 -27.20
N GLU A 6 9.11 16.78 -28.01
CA GLU A 6 10.10 17.56 -28.78
C GLU A 6 9.44 18.56 -29.73
N LYS A 7 8.43 18.12 -30.48
CA LYS A 7 7.76 18.97 -31.48
C LYS A 7 6.98 20.14 -30.88
N HIS A 8 6.52 20.03 -29.63
CA HIS A 8 5.67 21.03 -28.97
C HIS A 8 6.30 21.61 -27.70
N GLN A 9 7.62 21.51 -27.52
CA GLN A 9 8.32 21.98 -26.31
C GLN A 9 7.99 23.43 -25.93
N ASN A 10 7.86 24.33 -26.91
CA ASN A 10 7.55 25.74 -26.67
C ASN A 10 6.11 25.99 -26.18
N CYS A 11 5.22 25.01 -26.31
CA CYS A 11 3.83 25.08 -25.86
C CYS A 11 3.56 24.25 -24.60
N ILE A 12 4.56 23.51 -24.11
CA ILE A 12 4.43 22.59 -22.98
C ILE A 12 5.19 23.19 -21.79
N SER A 13 4.47 23.64 -20.76
CA SER A 13 5.12 24.11 -19.51
C SER A 13 5.71 22.97 -18.67
N GLY A 14 5.30 21.72 -18.88
CA GLY A 14 5.86 20.56 -18.19
C GLY A 14 5.20 19.24 -18.58
N VAL A 15 5.92 18.13 -18.35
CA VAL A 15 5.43 16.76 -18.59
C VAL A 15 5.34 16.04 -17.25
N LEU A 16 4.13 15.69 -16.84
CA LEU A 16 3.90 14.85 -15.67
C LEU A 16 3.94 13.38 -16.09
N SER A 17 4.90 12.64 -15.58
CA SER A 17 4.96 11.18 -15.71
C SER A 17 4.97 10.57 -14.32
N GLY A 18 4.06 9.64 -14.07
CA GLY A 18 3.91 8.96 -12.80
C GLY A 18 3.26 7.61 -13.02
N LEU A 19 3.54 6.68 -12.12
CA LEU A 19 2.86 5.39 -12.13
C LEU A 19 1.39 5.57 -11.73
N ASP A 20 0.49 4.79 -12.32
CA ASP A 20 -0.92 4.82 -11.95
C ASP A 20 -1.10 4.34 -10.51
N ARG A 21 -1.74 5.15 -9.65
CA ARG A 21 -1.83 4.89 -8.22
C ARG A 21 -3.28 4.75 -7.79
N VAL A 22 -3.66 3.53 -7.44
CA VAL A 22 -4.92 3.27 -6.74
C VAL A 22 -4.72 3.40 -5.23
N ARG A 23 -5.43 4.34 -4.59
CA ARG A 23 -5.48 4.48 -3.13
C ARG A 23 -6.85 4.05 -2.63
N PHE A 24 -6.88 2.99 -1.82
CA PHE A 24 -8.07 2.64 -1.04
C PHE A 24 -8.03 3.38 0.30
N ARG A 25 -8.97 4.32 0.50
CA ARG A 25 -9.17 5.00 1.78
C ARG A 25 -10.60 4.76 2.25
N GLY A 26 -10.75 4.02 3.34
CA GLY A 26 -12.03 3.83 4.01
C GLY A 26 -11.94 4.26 5.46
N THR A 27 -12.94 5.00 5.94
CA THR A 27 -13.10 5.27 7.37
C THR A 27 -14.33 4.52 7.85
N PHE A 28 -14.12 3.56 8.75
CA PHE A 28 -15.22 2.83 9.37
C PHE A 28 -15.86 3.71 10.44
N ARG A 29 -16.86 4.52 10.06
CA ARG A 29 -17.49 5.53 10.93
C ARG A 29 -17.99 4.98 12.27
N TYR A 30 -18.42 3.72 12.30
CA TYR A 30 -18.88 3.06 13.52
C TYR A 30 -17.75 2.84 14.55
N LEU A 31 -16.50 2.74 14.12
CA LEU A 31 -15.33 2.64 15.01
C LEU A 31 -14.75 4.02 15.35
N ALA A 32 -15.15 5.07 14.62
CA ALA A 32 -14.67 6.44 14.84
C ALA A 32 -15.41 7.18 15.96
N VAL A 33 -16.54 6.64 16.43
CA VAL A 33 -17.34 7.21 17.53
C VAL A 33 -17.20 6.32 18.76
N PRO A 34 -16.74 6.82 19.92
CA PRO A 34 -16.46 5.98 21.10
C PRO A 34 -17.65 5.12 21.56
N VAL A 35 -18.85 5.69 21.56
CA VAL A 35 -20.09 4.96 21.93
C VAL A 35 -20.38 3.80 20.99
N LEU A 36 -20.16 3.99 19.68
CA LEU A 36 -20.40 2.96 18.68
C LEU A 36 -19.29 1.91 18.70
N MET A 37 -18.05 2.32 18.95
CA MET A 37 -16.92 1.41 19.15
C MET A 37 -17.16 0.50 20.36
N MET A 38 -17.63 1.04 21.49
CA MET A 38 -17.98 0.23 22.67
C MET A 38 -19.13 -0.74 22.40
N ARG A 39 -20.19 -0.28 21.69
CA ARG A 39 -21.27 -1.18 21.27
C ARG A 39 -20.77 -2.30 20.36
N TRP A 40 -19.86 -1.99 19.45
CA TRP A 40 -19.26 -2.97 18.55
C TRP A 40 -18.41 -4.00 19.30
N LEU A 41 -17.55 -3.54 20.23
CA LEU A 41 -16.73 -4.42 21.06
C LEU A 41 -17.60 -5.34 21.93
N ASN A 42 -18.67 -4.79 22.52
CA ASN A 42 -19.63 -5.58 23.30
C ASN A 42 -20.34 -6.63 22.43
N HIS A 43 -20.79 -6.25 21.23
CA HIS A 43 -21.39 -7.19 20.28
C HIS A 43 -20.40 -8.29 19.86
N ARG A 44 -19.11 -7.96 19.69
CA ARG A 44 -18.02 -8.89 19.41
C ARG A 44 -17.54 -9.66 20.65
N ARG A 45 -18.10 -9.39 21.84
CA ARG A 45 -17.69 -9.95 23.14
C ARG A 45 -16.21 -9.75 23.45
N VAL A 46 -15.63 -8.64 22.98
CA VAL A 46 -14.24 -8.25 23.28
C VAL A 46 -14.24 -7.37 24.52
N LEU A 47 -13.64 -7.85 25.60
CA LEU A 47 -13.47 -7.06 26.81
C LEU A 47 -12.42 -5.97 26.56
N LEU A 48 -12.57 -4.81 27.20
CA LEU A 48 -11.64 -3.69 27.04
C LEU A 48 -10.21 -4.05 27.46
N LYS A 49 -10.05 -4.92 28.46
CA LYS A 49 -8.75 -5.46 28.88
C LYS A 49 -8.06 -6.33 27.80
N ASP A 50 -8.86 -6.96 26.94
CA ASP A 50 -8.40 -7.87 25.88
C ASP A 50 -8.36 -7.17 24.50
N PHE A 51 -8.58 -5.85 24.48
CA PHE A 51 -8.61 -5.08 23.24
C PHE A 51 -7.25 -5.09 22.52
N LYS A 52 -6.16 -4.90 23.26
CA LYS A 52 -4.80 -4.91 22.70
C LYS A 52 -4.48 -6.22 21.96
N PRO A 53 -4.56 -7.41 22.60
CA PRO A 53 -4.26 -8.66 21.92
C PRO A 53 -5.22 -8.94 20.76
N PHE A 54 -6.49 -8.52 20.86
CA PHE A 54 -7.44 -8.64 19.76
C PHE A 54 -7.00 -7.86 18.52
N VAL A 55 -6.65 -6.58 18.66
CA VAL A 55 -6.21 -5.75 17.51
C VAL A 55 -4.87 -6.23 16.95
N GLU A 56 -3.97 -6.71 17.81
CA GLU A 56 -2.69 -7.31 17.39
C GLU A 56 -2.94 -8.55 16.52
N SER A 57 -3.82 -9.48 16.95
CA SER A 57 -4.17 -10.67 16.16
C SER A 57 -4.82 -10.35 14.81
N LEU A 58 -5.68 -9.31 14.76
CA LEU A 58 -6.26 -8.83 13.50
C LEU A 58 -5.19 -8.29 12.55
N THR A 59 -4.23 -7.55 13.10
CA THR A 59 -3.11 -6.99 12.34
C THR A 59 -2.21 -8.10 11.82
N GLU A 60 -1.95 -9.12 12.64
CA GLU A 60 -1.18 -10.30 12.24
C GLU A 60 -1.89 -11.12 11.16
N THR A 61 -3.20 -11.32 11.28
CA THR A 61 -4.01 -12.00 10.25
C THR A 61 -3.90 -11.27 8.91
N LEU A 62 -3.96 -9.93 8.92
CA LEU A 62 -3.80 -9.12 7.74
C LEU A 62 -2.39 -9.25 7.15
N LYS A 63 -1.34 -9.18 7.99
CA LYS A 63 0.05 -9.39 7.57
C LYS A 63 0.25 -10.74 6.89
N ASN A 64 -0.25 -11.81 7.52
CA ASN A 64 -0.16 -13.17 6.99
C ASN A 64 -0.87 -13.30 5.62
N ALA A 65 -2.02 -12.65 5.43
CA ALA A 65 -2.71 -12.67 4.15
C ALA A 65 -1.90 -11.98 3.03
N ILE A 66 -1.23 -10.88 3.35
CA ILE A 66 -0.36 -10.17 2.42
C ILE A 66 0.87 -11.01 2.08
N GLU A 67 1.51 -11.59 3.08
CA GLU A 67 2.71 -12.42 2.88
C GLU A 67 2.39 -13.63 2.01
N ARG A 68 1.22 -14.27 2.21
CA ARG A 68 0.73 -15.32 1.31
C ARG A 68 0.53 -14.83 -0.12
N THR A 69 0.01 -13.61 -0.28
CA THR A 69 -0.17 -13.00 -1.61
C THR A 69 1.19 -12.70 -2.26
N ALA A 70 2.18 -12.25 -1.48
CA ALA A 70 3.55 -12.02 -1.96
C ALA A 70 4.23 -13.33 -2.40
N ALA A 71 4.09 -14.37 -1.58
CA ALA A 71 4.63 -15.70 -1.85
C ALA A 71 4.02 -16.31 -3.11
N ALA A 72 2.70 -16.19 -3.29
CA ALA A 72 2.01 -16.62 -4.51
C ALA A 72 2.48 -15.89 -5.77
N ALA A 73 2.97 -14.65 -5.63
CA ALA A 73 3.53 -13.86 -6.71
C ALA A 73 5.05 -14.05 -6.90
N SER A 74 5.68 -15.00 -6.18
CA SER A 74 7.13 -15.23 -6.16
C SER A 74 7.94 -13.97 -5.88
N ARG A 75 7.42 -13.07 -5.03
CA ARG A 75 8.07 -11.81 -4.68
C ARG A 75 8.75 -11.86 -3.32
N PRO A 76 9.84 -11.10 -3.12
CA PRO A 76 10.47 -11.00 -1.82
C PRO A 76 9.45 -10.55 -0.76
N ALA A 77 9.63 -11.07 0.46
CA ALA A 77 8.78 -10.79 1.60
C ALA A 77 8.65 -9.27 1.86
N VAL A 78 7.56 -8.89 2.52
CA VAL A 78 7.17 -7.51 2.80
C VAL A 78 8.35 -6.69 3.33
N GLN A 79 8.82 -5.71 2.56
CA GLN A 79 9.89 -4.83 3.02
C GLN A 79 9.32 -3.75 3.93
N TYR A 80 9.82 -3.71 5.17
CA TYR A 80 9.51 -2.65 6.11
C TYR A 80 10.37 -1.42 5.81
N LEU A 81 9.73 -0.29 5.54
CA LEU A 81 10.42 1.00 5.47
C LEU A 81 10.40 1.66 6.84
N ALA A 82 11.56 2.06 7.34
CA ALA A 82 11.64 2.72 8.65
C ALA A 82 11.24 4.20 8.61
N SER A 83 11.32 4.86 7.45
CA SER A 83 11.13 6.32 7.34
C SER A 83 10.07 6.72 6.32
N SER A 84 9.32 7.79 6.66
CA SER A 84 8.39 8.52 5.79
C SER A 84 9.06 9.19 4.61
N SER A 85 10.32 9.56 4.78
CA SER A 85 11.10 10.33 3.81
C SER A 85 11.51 9.49 2.61
N ILE A 86 11.40 8.16 2.70
CA ILE A 86 11.75 7.28 1.59
C ILE A 86 10.59 7.27 0.59
N SER A 87 10.87 7.79 -0.60
CA SER A 87 9.95 7.74 -1.74
C SER A 87 9.75 6.29 -2.18
N LYS A 88 8.53 5.78 -1.95
CA LYS A 88 8.13 4.42 -2.36
C LYS A 88 8.25 4.23 -3.87
N GLU A 89 8.02 5.30 -4.64
CA GLU A 89 8.09 5.25 -6.09
C GLU A 89 9.53 5.06 -6.58
N ASP A 90 10.49 5.74 -5.98
CA ASP A 90 11.90 5.60 -6.37
C ASP A 90 12.43 4.21 -6.03
N LEU A 91 12.03 3.66 -4.87
CA LEU A 91 12.39 2.31 -4.48
C LEU A 91 11.78 1.25 -5.40
N VAL A 92 10.51 1.42 -5.80
CA VAL A 92 9.85 0.56 -6.80
C VAL A 92 10.54 0.66 -8.15
N ARG A 93 10.93 1.87 -8.59
CA ARG A 93 11.64 2.08 -9.87
C ARG A 93 13.01 1.40 -9.88
N GLU A 94 13.75 1.48 -8.78
CA GLU A 94 15.04 0.81 -8.64
C GLU A 94 14.90 -0.71 -8.67
N LEU A 95 13.89 -1.26 -7.97
CA LEU A 95 13.59 -2.69 -8.01
C LEU A 95 13.20 -3.17 -9.42
N ILE A 96 12.36 -2.42 -10.14
CA ILE A 96 12.01 -2.73 -11.54
C ILE A 96 13.26 -2.76 -12.42
N ARG A 97 14.18 -1.79 -12.25
CA ARG A 97 15.43 -1.75 -13.03
C ARG A 97 16.35 -2.93 -12.72
N ARG A 98 16.47 -3.31 -11.45
CA ARG A 98 17.32 -4.43 -11.02
C ARG A 98 16.76 -5.79 -11.44
N GLU A 99 15.45 -5.99 -11.29
CA GLU A 99 14.80 -7.27 -11.53
C GLU A 99 14.23 -7.43 -12.95
N GLY A 100 14.26 -6.37 -13.78
CA GLY A 100 13.83 -6.44 -15.18
C GLY A 100 12.33 -6.71 -15.37
N LEU A 101 11.50 -6.28 -14.43
CA LEU A 101 10.09 -6.68 -14.35
C LEU A 101 9.22 -5.88 -15.33
N THR A 102 8.47 -6.61 -16.15
CA THR A 102 7.56 -6.03 -17.14
C THR A 102 6.11 -5.97 -16.67
N ASP A 103 5.64 -6.94 -15.88
CA ASP A 103 4.27 -6.98 -15.39
C ASP A 103 4.11 -7.66 -14.01
N GLY A 104 2.97 -7.40 -13.35
CA GLY A 104 2.58 -7.99 -12.07
C GLY A 104 2.95 -7.19 -10.82
N ILE A 105 2.77 -7.81 -9.65
CA ILE A 105 3.12 -7.20 -8.35
C ILE A 105 4.63 -7.04 -8.29
N VAL A 106 5.14 -5.80 -8.24
CA VAL A 106 6.59 -5.54 -8.20
C VAL A 106 7.15 -5.83 -6.81
N CYS A 107 6.60 -5.19 -5.79
CA CYS A 107 6.99 -5.38 -4.40
C CYS A 107 5.85 -5.00 -3.46
N ILE A 108 5.90 -5.54 -2.25
CA ILE A 108 4.98 -5.16 -1.18
C ILE A 108 5.78 -4.41 -0.12
N LEU A 109 5.36 -3.17 0.12
CA LEU A 109 6.00 -2.26 1.05
C LEU A 109 5.09 -1.99 2.23
N CYS A 110 5.61 -2.16 3.44
CA CYS A 110 4.91 -1.81 4.68
C CYS A 110 5.59 -0.63 5.34
N TRP A 111 4.82 0.38 5.76
CA TRP A 111 5.36 1.52 6.48
C TRP A 111 4.36 2.01 7.54
N GLY A 112 4.71 1.83 8.82
CA GLY A 112 3.76 2.02 9.92
C GLY A 112 2.49 1.18 9.75
N CYS A 113 1.47 1.38 10.58
CA CYS A 113 0.19 0.65 10.53
C CYS A 113 -0.68 0.97 9.28
N VAL A 114 -0.08 1.41 8.17
CA VAL A 114 -0.75 1.77 6.91
C VAL A 114 -0.09 1.03 5.74
N MET A 115 -0.79 0.04 5.23
CA MET A 115 -0.38 -0.69 4.02
C MET A 115 -0.78 0.07 2.75
N SER A 116 0.10 0.04 1.75
CA SER A 116 -0.21 0.51 0.41
C SER A 116 0.41 -0.44 -0.60
N ALA A 117 -0.43 -1.16 -1.36
CA ALA A 117 0.00 -2.02 -2.46
C ALA A 117 0.12 -1.21 -3.76
N PHE A 118 1.14 -1.49 -4.57
CA PHE A 118 1.38 -0.82 -5.84
C PHE A 118 1.40 -1.88 -6.95
N SER A 119 0.45 -1.83 -7.89
CA SER A 119 0.45 -2.64 -9.09
C SER A 119 0.55 -1.74 -10.31
N ARG A 120 1.41 -2.09 -11.28
CA ARG A 120 1.37 -1.43 -12.58
C ARG A 120 0.17 -1.93 -13.37
N GLY A 121 -0.68 -1.00 -13.82
CA GLY A 121 -1.64 -1.25 -14.88
C GLY A 121 -0.98 -0.99 -16.22
N CYS A 122 -0.98 -1.98 -17.10
CA CYS A 122 -0.47 -1.85 -18.46
C CYS A 122 -1.48 -1.08 -19.33
N ARG A 123 -1.03 -0.01 -19.99
CA ARG A 123 -1.60 0.46 -21.25
C ARG A 123 -0.50 1.11 -22.09
#